data_AF-A0A962QC63-F1
#
_entry.id   AF-A0A962QC63-F1
#
_cell.length_a   1.000
_cell.length_b   1.000
_cell.length_c   1.000
_cell.angle_alpha   90.00
_cell.angle_beta   90.00
_cell.angle_gamma   90.00
#
_symmetry.space_group_name_H-M   'P 1'
#
loop_
_entity.id
_entity.type
_entity.pdbx_description
1 polymer ?
#
loop_
_entity_poly.entity_id
_entity_poly.type
_entity_poly.pdbx_seq_one_letter_code
_entity_poly.pdbx_strand_id
1 'polypeptide(L)' 'MSSTTAVLAEKPSVARDIARVLGATQRGEGCLRGNGYIVTWAVGHLVGLPQPHQINADWKAWRRELLPMLPQHWPLTVSE' A
#
# COMPACT_ATOMS: atom_id res chain seq x y z
N MET A 1 3.57 -21.73 -19.66
CA MET A 1 2.95 -21.27 -18.40
C MET A 1 2.10 -20.04 -18.72
N SER A 2 0.83 -20.03 -18.31
CA SER A 2 0.00 -18.81 -18.45
C SER A 2 0.45 -17.80 -17.41
N SER A 3 0.84 -16.60 -17.83
CA SER A 3 1.27 -15.52 -16.94
C SER A 3 0.06 -14.66 -16.54
N THR A 4 -0.07 -14.38 -15.25
CA THR A 4 -1.14 -13.51 -14.72
C THR A 4 -0.56 -12.16 -14.37
N THR A 5 -1.16 -11.08 -14.85
CA THR A 5 -0.72 -9.71 -14.55
C THR A 5 -1.58 -9.10 -13.45
N ALA A 6 -0.95 -8.61 -12.39
CA ALA A 6 -1.63 -7.87 -11.33
C ALA A 6 -1.63 -6.37 -11.64
N VAL A 7 -2.78 -5.71 -11.41
CA VAL A 7 -2.95 -4.27 -11.57
C VAL A 7 -3.48 -3.71 -10.25
N LEU A 8 -2.75 -2.77 -9.65
CA LEU A 8 -3.11 -2.11 -8.41
C LEU A 8 -3.56 -0.68 -8.69
N ALA A 9 -4.79 -0.33 -8.31
CA ALA A 9 -5.32 1.03 -8.39
C ALA A 9 -5.35 1.72 -7.01
N GLU A 10 -5.50 3.04 -6.97
CA GLU A 10 -5.59 3.82 -5.71
C GLU A 10 -6.95 3.74 -5.00
N LYS A 11 -8.01 3.29 -5.69
CA LYS A 11 -9.37 3.22 -5.15
C LYS A 11 -10.27 2.30 -5.99
N PRO A 12 -11.41 1.82 -5.43
CA PRO A 12 -12.27 0.85 -6.12
C PRO A 12 -12.90 1.36 -7.43
N SER A 13 -13.15 2.66 -7.59
CA SER A 13 -13.72 3.19 -8.83
C SER A 13 -12.76 3.07 -10.01
N VAL A 14 -11.49 3.43 -9.81
CA VAL A 14 -10.44 3.34 -10.84
C VAL A 14 -10.20 1.88 -11.23
N ALA A 15 -10.15 0.96 -10.25
CA ALA A 15 -10.01 -0.47 -10.53
C ALA A 15 -11.14 -1.01 -11.41
N ARG A 16 -12.40 -0.59 -11.17
CA ARG A 16 -13.55 -1.02 -11.97
C ARG A 16 -13.46 -0.55 -13.41
N ASP A 17 -13.03 0.68 -13.65
CA ASP A 17 -12.88 1.23 -15.00
C ASP A 17 -11.76 0.51 -15.77
N ILE A 18 -10.62 0.25 -15.13
CA ILE A 18 -9.52 -0.53 -15.72
C ILE A 18 -9.97 -1.95 -16.03
N ALA A 19 -10.59 -2.63 -15.07
CA ALA A 19 -11.01 -4.02 -15.21
C ALA A 19 -12.02 -4.22 -16.34
N ARG A 20 -12.91 -3.23 -16.58
CA ARG A 20 -13.84 -3.23 -17.72
C ARG A 20 -13.11 -3.30 -19.06
N VAL A 21 -12.05 -2.51 -19.24
CA VAL A 21 -11.28 -2.47 -20.48
C VAL A 21 -10.42 -3.73 -20.64
N LEU A 22 -9.86 -4.25 -19.55
CA LEU A 22 -9.01 -5.45 -19.57
C LEU A 22 -9.79 -6.76 -19.69
N GLY A 23 -11.12 -6.76 -19.57
CA GLY A 23 -11.92 -7.99 -19.56
C GLY A 23 -11.82 -8.77 -18.25
N ALA A 24 -11.42 -8.11 -17.16
CA ALA A 24 -11.36 -8.69 -15.82
C ALA A 24 -12.70 -8.50 -15.07
N THR A 25 -13.75 -9.20 -15.50
CA THR A 25 -15.13 -8.94 -15.01
C THR A 25 -15.57 -9.84 -13.85
N GLN A 26 -14.83 -10.91 -13.54
CA GLN A 26 -15.16 -11.82 -12.46
C GLN A 26 -14.84 -11.18 -11.12
N ARG A 27 -15.83 -11.07 -10.23
CA ARG A 27 -15.63 -10.53 -8.88
C ARG A 27 -14.93 -11.54 -7.97
N GLY A 28 -14.02 -11.04 -7.15
CA GLY A 28 -13.45 -11.75 -6.00
C GLY A 28 -13.37 -10.83 -4.78
N GLU A 29 -12.91 -11.37 -3.66
CA GLU A 29 -12.62 -10.59 -2.45
C GLU A 29 -11.54 -9.54 -2.74
N GLY A 30 -11.89 -8.26 -2.65
CA GLY A 30 -10.97 -7.13 -2.87
C GLY A 30 -10.37 -7.02 -4.28
N CYS A 31 -10.90 -7.72 -5.29
CA CYS A 31 -10.34 -7.69 -6.64
C CYS A 31 -11.37 -8.07 -7.73
N LEU A 32 -10.96 -7.85 -8.97
CA LEU A 32 -11.63 -8.26 -10.19
C LEU A 32 -10.66 -9.10 -11.04
N ARG A 33 -11.13 -10.18 -11.65
CA ARG A 33 -10.29 -11.17 -12.35
C ARG A 33 -10.84 -11.47 -13.73
N GLY A 34 -9.97 -11.86 -14.66
CA GLY A 34 -10.34 -12.31 -16.00
C GLY A 34 -9.33 -11.89 -17.05
N ASN A 35 -9.36 -12.57 -18.20
CA ASN A 35 -8.47 -12.29 -19.32
C ASN A 35 -6.96 -12.28 -18.97
N GLY A 36 -6.54 -13.08 -17.99
CA GLY A 36 -5.15 -13.10 -17.50
C GLY A 36 -4.77 -11.95 -16.55
N TYR A 37 -5.74 -11.14 -16.10
CA TYR A 37 -5.52 -10.05 -15.16
C TYR A 37 -6.17 -10.29 -13.81
N ILE A 38 -5.54 -9.72 -12.77
CA ILE A 38 -6.12 -9.47 -11.45
C ILE A 38 -6.03 -7.97 -11.18
N VAL A 39 -7.16 -7.29 -11.13
CA VAL A 39 -7.25 -5.86 -10.84
C VAL A 39 -7.74 -5.67 -9.40
N THR A 40 -6.95 -5.01 -8.56
CA THR A 40 -7.24 -4.74 -7.15
C THR A 40 -7.00 -3.26 -6.84
N TRP A 41 -7.26 -2.82 -5.61
CA TRP A 41 -7.10 -1.44 -5.20
C TRP A 41 -6.59 -1.33 -3.77
N ALA A 42 -5.75 -0.31 -3.53
CA ALA A 42 -5.53 0.24 -2.21
C ALA A 42 -6.69 1.18 -1.86
N VAL A 43 -6.91 1.47 -0.58
CA VAL A 43 -7.76 2.58 -0.14
C VAL A 43 -6.88 3.49 0.70
N GLY A 44 -6.46 4.63 0.13
CA GLY A 44 -5.49 5.51 0.78
C GLY A 44 -4.09 4.87 0.92
N HIS A 45 -3.35 5.30 1.94
CA HIS A 45 -2.01 4.79 2.21
C HIS A 45 -2.09 3.47 3.00
N LEU A 46 -1.72 2.36 2.36
CA LEU A 46 -1.65 1.04 3.02
C LEU A 46 -0.52 0.96 4.07
N VAL A 47 0.49 1.80 3.91
CA VAL A 47 1.64 1.89 4.80
C VAL A 47 1.97 3.34 5.11
N GLY A 48 2.48 3.57 6.30
CA GLY A 48 2.95 4.87 6.76
C GLY A 48 4.31 4.77 7.43
N LEU A 49 4.86 5.93 7.80
CA LEU A 49 6.03 5.97 8.67
C LEU A 49 5.60 5.63 10.10
N PRO A 50 6.35 4.76 10.80
CA PRO A 50 6.11 4.55 12.22
C PRO A 50 6.51 5.80 13.02
N GLN A 51 5.99 5.90 14.24
CA GLN A 51 6.31 6.97 15.16
C GLN A 51 7.82 6.97 15.50
N PRO A 52 8.43 8.12 15.85
CA PRO A 52 9.87 8.19 16.13
C PRO A 52 10.38 7.14 17.12
N HIS A 53 9.62 6.89 18.19
CA HIS A 53 9.98 5.91 19.22
C HIS A 53 9.91 4.45 18.78
N GLN A 54 9.15 4.17 17.72
CA GLN A 54 9.12 2.85 17.08
C GLN A 54 10.32 2.66 16.14
N ILE A 55 10.98 3.74 15.72
CA ILE A 55 12.21 3.72 14.91
C ILE A 55 13.45 3.67 15.82
N ASN A 56 13.48 4.50 16.87
CA ASN A 56 14.51 4.52 17.89
C ASN A 56 13.87 4.80 19.26
N ALA A 57 14.04 3.88 20.22
CA ALA A 57 13.46 4.00 21.55
C ALA A 57 13.86 5.31 22.28
N ASP A 58 15.06 5.84 22.02
CA ASP A 58 15.53 7.10 22.61
C ASP A 58 14.68 8.32 22.20
N TRP A 59 13.97 8.23 21.07
CA TRP A 59 13.09 9.28 20.56
C TRP A 59 11.69 9.27 21.18
N LYS A 60 11.43 8.41 22.17
CA LYS A 60 10.17 8.41 22.93
C LYS A 60 9.96 9.72 23.69
N ALA A 61 11.02 10.25 24.29
CA ALA A 61 11.00 11.55 24.94
C ALA A 61 11.55 12.62 24.00
N TRP A 62 10.77 13.66 23.76
CA TRP A 62 11.19 14.76 22.89
C TRP A 62 12.22 15.63 23.60
N ARG A 63 13.43 15.70 23.03
CA ARG A 63 14.56 16.48 23.54
C ARG A 63 15.22 17.24 22.39
N ARG A 64 15.58 18.50 22.61
CA ARG A 64 16.19 19.33 21.57
C ARG A 64 17.53 18.78 21.12
N GLU A 65 18.32 18.23 22.05
CA GLU A 65 19.63 17.62 21.77
C GLU A 65 19.56 16.37 20.86
N LEU A 66 18.39 15.74 20.74
CA LEU A 66 18.18 14.57 19.87
C LEU A 66 17.70 14.97 18.46
N LEU A 67 17.54 16.27 18.20
CA LEU A 67 17.16 16.76 16.89
C LEU A 67 18.40 17.00 16.00
N PRO A 68 18.31 16.69 14.70
CA PRO A 68 17.15 16.12 14.01
C PRO A 68 17.06 14.59 14.19
N MET A 69 15.84 14.07 14.31
CA MET A 69 15.56 12.62 14.36
C MET A 69 15.60 12.03 12.95
N LEU A 70 16.79 11.76 12.43
CA LEU A 70 17.01 11.22 11.08
C LEU A 70 17.41 9.74 11.16
N PRO A 71 16.54 8.80 10.76
CA PRO A 71 16.86 7.39 10.88
C PRO A 71 17.76 6.93 9.71
N GLN A 72 18.61 5.95 9.96
CA GLN A 72 19.48 5.36 8.94
C GLN A 72 18.67 4.62 7.85
N HIS A 73 17.52 4.07 8.23
CA HIS A 73 16.55 3.44 7.35
C HIS A 73 15.17 4.03 7.63
N TRP A 74 14.31 4.09 6.61
CA TRP A 74 12.93 4.53 6.74
C TRP A 74 12.01 3.32 6.78
N PRO A 75 11.76 2.72 7.96
CA PRO A 75 10.83 1.62 8.06
C PRO A 75 9.41 2.08 7.69
N LEU A 76 8.61 1.13 7.21
CA LEU A 76 7.20 1.31 6.94
C LEU A 76 6.40 0.42 7.88
N THR A 77 5.31 0.94 8.43
CA THR A 77 4.32 0.16 9.17
C THR A 77 3.02 0.09 8.37
N VAL A 78 2.28 -1.01 8.50
CA VAL A 78 0.95 -1.13 7.91
C VAL A 78 0.00 -0.20 8.67
N SER A 79 -0.81 0.56 7.94
CA SER A 79 -1.89 1.36 8.51
C SER A 79 -2.96 0.41 9.07
N GLU A 80 -3.39 0.61 10.33
CA GLU A 80 -4.53 -0.13 10.89
C GLU A 80 -5.86 0.20 10.18
#